data_AF-A0A7S4FSS3-F1
#
_entry.id   AF-A0A7S4FSS3-F1
#
_cell.length_a   1.000
_cell.length_b   1.000
_cell.length_c   1.000
_cell.angle_alpha   90.00
_cell.angle_beta   90.00
_cell.angle_gamma   90.00
#
_symmetry.space_group_name_H-M   'P 1'
#
loop_
_entity.id
_entity.type
_entity.pdbx_description
1 polymer ?
#
loop_
_entity_poly.entity_id
_entity_poly.type
_entity_poly.pdbx_seq_one_letter_code
_entity_poly.pdbx_strand_id
1 'polypeptide(L)'
;AQALAKLKDAPLLQTLNLDLFRNEVGEDGAQALVALKHAPSLHALTLNLYGNAVGSNGARALAGLKDAPLLHTLTLNLSMNGVGDSGAQALAALKEAPALHTLNLDLFGNQVGDRGAQALAELKEAPALDTLTL
;
A
#
# COMPACT_ATOMS: atom_id res chain seq x y z
N ALA A 1 -2.57 17.31 -2.58
CA ALA A 1 -3.89 17.17 -1.93
C ALA A 1 -5.08 17.23 -2.91
N GLN A 2 -5.33 18.33 -3.63
CA GLN A 2 -6.54 18.47 -4.49
C GLN A 2 -6.63 17.48 -5.66
N ALA A 3 -5.50 17.08 -6.26
CA ALA A 3 -5.50 16.13 -7.37
C ALA A 3 -5.95 14.71 -6.94
N LEU A 4 -5.46 14.21 -5.80
CA LEU A 4 -5.87 12.91 -5.24
C LEU A 4 -7.36 12.88 -4.89
N ALA A 5 -7.90 13.98 -4.37
CA ALA A 5 -9.32 14.10 -4.07
C ALA A 5 -10.20 13.91 -5.31
N LYS A 6 -9.75 14.31 -6.50
CA LYS A 6 -10.48 14.08 -7.75
C LYS A 6 -10.34 12.63 -8.25
N LEU A 7 -9.18 12.00 -8.01
CA LEU A 7 -8.92 10.63 -8.48
C LEU A 7 -9.77 9.59 -7.75
N LYS A 8 -9.98 9.76 -6.44
CA LYS A 8 -10.85 8.85 -5.66
C LYS A 8 -12.33 8.86 -6.08
N ASP A 9 -12.77 9.91 -6.79
CA ASP A 9 -14.16 10.06 -7.22
C ASP A 9 -14.30 9.80 -8.73
N ALA A 10 -13.22 9.45 -9.43
CA ALA A 10 -13.22 9.25 -10.88
C ALA A 10 -13.93 7.93 -11.24
N PRO A 11 -15.11 7.97 -11.92
CA PRO A 11 -15.95 6.79 -12.09
C PRO A 11 -15.38 5.75 -13.07
N LEU A 12 -14.43 6.16 -13.91
CA LEU A 12 -13.82 5.32 -14.95
C LEU A 12 -12.34 5.02 -14.68
N LEU A 13 -11.80 5.43 -13.52
CA LEU A 13 -10.39 5.20 -13.21
C LEU A 13 -10.20 3.74 -12.79
N GLN A 14 -9.81 2.90 -13.76
CA GLN A 14 -9.58 1.47 -13.54
C GLN A 14 -8.19 1.12 -13.06
N THR A 15 -7.21 1.89 -13.52
CA THR A 15 -5.81 1.70 -13.18
C THR A 15 -5.19 3.04 -12.87
N LEU A 16 -4.37 3.06 -11.82
CA LEU A 16 -3.62 4.24 -11.44
C LEU A 16 -2.18 3.82 -11.13
N ASN A 17 -1.24 4.45 -11.81
CA ASN A 17 0.18 4.37 -11.52
C ASN A 17 0.67 5.75 -11.09
N LEU A 18 1.13 5.87 -9.85
CA LEU A 18 1.71 7.09 -9.31
C LEU A 18 3.19 6.83 -9.00
N ASP A 19 4.04 7.49 -9.78
CA ASP A 19 5.46 7.60 -9.46
C ASP A 19 5.69 8.83 -8.59
N LEU A 20 6.00 8.59 -7.33
CA LEU A 20 6.26 9.61 -6.31
C LEU A 20 7.67 9.46 -5.74
N PHE A 21 8.61 8.86 -6.48
CA PHE A 21 10.02 8.72 -6.08
C PHE A 21 10.58 10.02 -5.46
N ARG A 22 11.01 9.97 -4.20
CA ARG A 22 11.61 11.11 -3.46
C ARG A 22 10.83 12.43 -3.59
N ASN A 23 9.51 12.39 -3.37
CA ASN A 23 8.61 13.56 -3.42
C ASN A 23 8.16 14.06 -2.03
N GLU A 24 8.85 13.67 -0.96
CA GLU A 24 8.52 14.08 0.41
C GLU A 24 7.07 13.79 0.80
N VAL A 25 6.52 12.64 0.35
CA VAL A 25 5.14 12.24 0.65
C VAL A 25 4.89 12.20 2.16
N GLY A 26 5.82 11.65 2.94
CA GLY A 26 5.71 11.55 4.40
C GLY A 26 4.49 10.76 4.88
N GLU A 27 4.22 10.85 6.19
CA GLU A 27 3.07 10.20 6.82
C GLU A 27 1.74 10.78 6.31
N ASP A 28 1.63 12.11 6.21
CA ASP A 28 0.40 12.80 5.78
C ASP A 28 0.06 12.52 4.32
N GLY A 29 1.05 12.45 3.44
CA GLY A 29 0.84 12.09 2.04
C GLY A 29 0.40 10.63 1.90
N ALA A 30 0.96 9.72 2.70
CA ALA A 30 0.51 8.33 2.75
C ALA A 30 -0.94 8.22 3.24
N GLN A 31 -1.31 9.01 4.25
CA GLN A 31 -2.69 9.15 4.72
C GLN A 31 -3.62 9.70 3.63
N ALA A 32 -3.16 10.64 2.81
CA ALA A 32 -3.95 11.13 1.68
C ALA A 32 -4.12 10.08 0.56
N LEU A 33 -3.09 9.26 0.30
CA LEU A 33 -3.12 8.21 -0.72
C LEU A 33 -4.12 7.10 -0.40
N VAL A 34 -4.35 6.78 0.88
CA VAL A 34 -5.32 5.74 1.26
C VAL A 34 -6.75 6.07 0.79
N ALA A 35 -7.06 7.34 0.53
CA ALA A 35 -8.37 7.75 0.02
C ALA A 35 -8.72 7.12 -1.33
N LEU A 36 -7.71 6.62 -2.08
CA LEU A 36 -7.90 5.86 -3.32
C LEU A 36 -8.70 4.57 -3.13
N LYS A 37 -8.82 4.05 -1.89
CA LYS A 37 -9.69 2.91 -1.59
C LYS A 37 -11.18 3.15 -1.91
N HIS A 38 -11.58 4.41 -2.02
CA HIS A 38 -12.94 4.81 -2.36
C HIS A 38 -13.18 4.94 -3.88
N ALA A 39 -12.15 4.77 -4.71
CA ALA A 39 -12.31 4.82 -6.15
C ALA A 39 -13.22 3.68 -6.64
N PRO A 40 -14.40 4.00 -7.23
CA PRO A 40 -15.48 3.03 -7.42
C PRO A 40 -15.20 2.00 -8.52
N SER A 41 -14.13 2.19 -9.29
CA SER A 41 -13.77 1.34 -10.42
C SER A 41 -12.29 0.96 -10.41
N LEU A 42 -11.53 1.26 -9.36
CA LEU A 42 -10.08 1.06 -9.34
C LEU A 42 -9.75 -0.41 -9.04
N HIS A 43 -9.20 -1.10 -10.04
CA HIS A 43 -8.84 -2.52 -9.93
C HIS A 43 -7.32 -2.74 -9.83
N ALA A 44 -6.51 -1.78 -10.28
CA ALA A 44 -5.06 -1.86 -10.19
C ALA A 44 -4.43 -0.55 -9.72
N LEU A 45 -3.63 -0.63 -8.66
CA LEU A 45 -2.93 0.51 -8.08
C LEU A 45 -1.44 0.21 -7.97
N THR A 46 -0.62 1.09 -8.55
CA THR A 46 0.83 1.09 -8.36
C THR A 46 1.24 2.40 -7.70
N LEU A 47 1.89 2.32 -6.55
CA LEU A 47 2.48 3.45 -5.85
C LEU A 47 3.99 3.23 -5.72
N ASN A 48 4.77 4.01 -6.47
CA ASN A 48 6.21 4.08 -6.23
C ASN A 48 6.51 5.18 -5.20
N LEU A 49 6.75 4.78 -3.95
CA LEU A 49 7.02 5.66 -2.83
C LEU A 49 8.48 5.61 -2.37
N TYR A 50 9.40 5.12 -3.19
CA TYR A 50 10.82 5.02 -2.83
C TYR A 50 11.35 6.34 -2.21
N GLY A 51 11.96 6.27 -1.03
CA GLY A 51 12.67 7.39 -0.43
C GLY A 51 11.80 8.58 -0.02
N ASN A 52 10.60 8.33 0.53
CA ASN A 52 9.62 9.38 0.86
C ASN A 52 9.38 9.61 2.35
N ALA A 53 10.15 8.96 3.23
CA ALA A 53 9.96 9.07 4.69
C ALA A 53 8.52 8.77 5.14
N VAL A 54 7.85 7.80 4.50
CA VAL A 54 6.48 7.38 4.85
C VAL A 54 6.37 6.90 6.30
N GLY A 55 7.43 6.29 6.85
CA GLY A 55 7.48 5.82 8.23
C GLY A 55 6.48 4.70 8.55
N SER A 56 6.49 4.25 9.80
CA SER A 56 5.59 3.20 10.27
C SER A 56 4.12 3.64 10.33
N ASN A 57 3.85 4.92 10.63
CA ASN A 57 2.48 5.42 10.65
C ASN A 57 1.90 5.57 9.23
N GLY A 58 2.69 6.05 8.27
CA GLY A 58 2.26 6.09 6.88
C GLY A 58 2.07 4.69 6.30
N ALA A 59 2.92 3.71 6.65
CA ALA A 59 2.70 2.31 6.29
C ALA A 59 1.38 1.77 6.87
N ARG A 60 1.06 2.10 8.12
CA ARG A 60 -0.24 1.78 8.74
C ARG A 60 -1.41 2.42 8.01
N ALA A 61 -1.26 3.66 7.56
CA ALA A 61 -2.27 4.33 6.74
C ALA A 61 -2.51 3.57 5.42
N LEU A 62 -1.44 3.23 4.70
CA LEU A 62 -1.51 2.51 3.42
C LEU A 62 -2.11 1.11 3.56
N ALA A 63 -1.96 0.44 4.71
CA ALA A 63 -2.64 -0.83 4.99
C ALA A 63 -4.17 -0.71 4.90
N GLY A 64 -4.74 0.49 5.06
CA GLY A 64 -6.16 0.76 4.85
C GLY A 64 -6.64 0.57 3.40
N LEU A 65 -5.73 0.40 2.42
CA LEU A 65 -6.08 -0.02 1.07
C LEU A 65 -6.72 -1.41 1.02
N LYS A 66 -6.61 -2.22 2.09
CA LYS A 66 -7.34 -3.49 2.23
C LYS A 66 -8.86 -3.32 2.10
N ASP A 67 -9.40 -2.15 2.44
CA ASP A 67 -10.84 -1.88 2.37
C ASP A 67 -11.30 -1.48 0.95
N ALA A 68 -10.41 -1.49 -0.05
CA ALA A 68 -10.76 -1.19 -1.43
C ALA A 68 -11.48 -2.41 -2.06
N PRO A 69 -12.80 -2.33 -2.34
CA PRO A 69 -13.62 -3.51 -2.62
C PRO A 69 -13.32 -4.16 -3.98
N LEU A 70 -12.71 -3.42 -4.91
CA LEU A 70 -12.45 -3.86 -6.28
C LEU A 70 -10.95 -3.96 -6.60
N LEU A 71 -10.07 -3.72 -5.63
CA LEU A 71 -8.64 -3.67 -5.87
C LEU A 71 -8.06 -5.08 -6.01
N HIS A 72 -7.83 -5.50 -7.25
CA HIS A 72 -7.30 -6.82 -7.60
C HIS A 72 -5.78 -6.87 -7.58
N THR A 73 -5.12 -5.76 -7.91
CA THR A 73 -3.67 -5.68 -7.97
C THR A 73 -3.16 -4.46 -7.22
N LEU A 74 -2.27 -4.69 -6.27
CA LEU A 74 -1.60 -3.65 -5.51
C LEU A 74 -0.08 -3.83 -5.63
N THR A 75 0.59 -2.81 -6.13
CA THR A 75 2.05 -2.69 -6.09
C THR A 75 2.44 -1.50 -5.23
N LEU A 76 3.16 -1.76 -4.15
CA LEU A 76 3.71 -0.76 -3.23
C LEU A 76 5.23 -0.88 -3.19
N ASN A 77 5.91 0.12 -3.74
CA ASN A 77 7.34 0.29 -3.47
C ASN A 77 7.50 1.22 -2.28
N LEU A 78 7.79 0.66 -1.11
CA LEU A 78 8.07 1.38 0.13
C LEU A 78 9.56 1.36 0.46
N SER A 79 10.45 1.10 -0.50
CA SER A 79 11.89 1.10 -0.27
C SER A 79 12.40 2.41 0.32
N MET A 80 13.33 2.32 1.28
CA MET A 80 13.99 3.47 1.92
C MET A 80 13.00 4.47 2.55
N ASN A 81 11.95 3.99 3.24
CA ASN A 81 10.92 4.85 3.84
C ASN A 81 10.93 4.91 5.37
N GLY A 82 11.84 4.22 6.05
CA GLY A 82 11.86 4.18 7.51
C GLY A 82 10.68 3.39 8.11
N VAL A 83 10.15 2.42 7.38
CA VAL A 83 9.14 1.48 7.90
C VAL A 83 9.81 0.56 8.92
N GLY A 84 9.25 0.49 10.13
CA GLY A 84 9.69 -0.43 11.18
C GLY A 84 8.75 -1.63 11.34
N ASP A 85 9.01 -2.45 12.35
CA ASP A 85 8.17 -3.62 12.69
C ASP A 85 6.68 -3.29 12.80
N SER A 86 6.33 -2.17 13.45
CA SER A 86 4.93 -1.77 13.63
C SER A 86 4.24 -1.36 12.33
N GLY A 87 5.00 -0.85 11.36
CA GLY A 87 4.50 -0.55 10.02
C GLY A 87 4.33 -1.82 9.20
N ALA A 88 5.30 -2.74 9.24
CA ALA A 88 5.23 -4.04 8.59
C ALA A 88 4.06 -4.89 9.12
N GLN A 89 3.85 -4.92 10.44
CA GLN A 89 2.70 -5.57 11.07
C GLN A 89 1.37 -4.98 10.59
N ALA A 90 1.30 -3.67 10.40
CA ALA A 90 0.09 -3.04 9.86
C ALA A 90 -0.13 -3.43 8.39
N LEU A 91 0.92 -3.41 7.56
CA LEU A 91 0.84 -3.83 6.15
C LEU A 91 0.40 -5.29 5.98
N ALA A 92 0.71 -6.17 6.95
CA ALA A 92 0.21 -7.54 6.95
C ALA A 92 -1.33 -7.64 6.93
N ALA A 93 -2.05 -6.60 7.38
CA ALA A 93 -3.50 -6.53 7.30
C ALA A 93 -4.04 -6.50 5.85
N LEU A 94 -3.19 -6.27 4.84
CA LEU A 94 -3.56 -6.42 3.43
C LEU A 94 -4.02 -7.85 3.10
N LYS A 95 -3.71 -8.85 3.93
CA LYS A 95 -4.25 -10.22 3.80
C LYS A 95 -5.78 -10.30 3.93
N GLU A 96 -6.39 -9.30 4.54
CA GLU A 96 -7.85 -9.20 4.73
C GLU A 96 -8.56 -8.56 3.53
N ALA A 97 -7.82 -8.10 2.52
CA ALA A 97 -8.40 -7.45 1.34
C ALA A 97 -9.25 -8.46 0.55
N PRO A 98 -10.56 -8.21 0.36
CA PRO A 98 -11.50 -9.24 -0.10
C PRO A 98 -11.31 -9.64 -1.56
N ALA A 99 -10.69 -8.77 -2.37
CA ALA A 99 -10.54 -8.96 -3.82
C ALA A 99 -9.08 -8.90 -4.29
N LEU A 100 -8.10 -8.85 -3.38
CA LEU A 100 -6.70 -8.65 -3.74
C LEU A 100 -6.04 -9.98 -4.16
N HIS A 101 -5.87 -10.15 -5.47
CA HIS A 101 -5.27 -11.34 -6.09
C HIS A 101 -3.76 -11.23 -6.28
N THR A 102 -3.23 -10.01 -6.37
CA THR A 102 -1.80 -9.77 -6.55
C THR A 102 -1.32 -8.65 -5.64
N LEU A 103 -0.34 -8.97 -4.81
CA LEU A 103 0.35 -8.02 -3.95
C LEU A 103 1.86 -8.08 -4.25
N ASN A 104 2.41 -6.95 -4.67
CA ASN A 104 3.85 -6.73 -4.77
C ASN A 104 4.23 -5.64 -3.77
N LEU A 105 5.03 -5.98 -2.76
CA LEU A 105 5.40 -5.09 -1.67
C LEU A 105 6.91 -5.09 -1.49
N ASP A 106 7.57 -4.02 -1.92
CA ASP A 106 9.01 -3.84 -1.72
C ASP A 106 9.28 -2.99 -0.47
N LEU A 107 10.04 -3.56 0.46
CA LEU A 107 10.44 -2.94 1.72
C LEU A 107 11.97 -2.81 1.85
N PHE A 108 12.74 -2.89 0.76
CA PHE A 108 14.19 -2.77 0.82
C PHE A 108 14.67 -1.48 1.51
N GLY A 109 15.72 -1.58 2.32
CA GLY A 109 16.29 -0.41 3.01
C GLY A 109 15.39 0.19 4.11
N ASN A 110 14.44 -0.58 4.64
CA ASN A 110 13.65 -0.23 5.82
C ASN A 110 14.20 -0.91 7.09
N GLN A 111 13.57 -0.65 8.24
CA GLN A 111 13.98 -1.11 9.56
C GLN A 111 13.03 -2.22 10.07
N VAL A 112 12.69 -3.15 9.18
CA VAL A 112 11.84 -4.31 9.49
C VAL A 112 12.72 -5.41 10.09
N GLY A 113 12.49 -5.72 11.36
CA GLY A 113 13.12 -6.82 12.08
C GLY A 113 12.24 -8.07 12.10
N ASP A 114 12.60 -9.02 12.96
CA ASP A 114 12.00 -10.36 12.99
C ASP A 114 10.48 -10.33 13.21
N ARG A 115 9.98 -9.42 14.05
CA ARG A 115 8.54 -9.31 14.34
C ARG A 115 7.75 -8.79 13.14
N GLY A 116 8.31 -7.81 12.43
CA GLY A 116 7.70 -7.31 11.20
C GLY A 116 7.74 -8.36 10.09
N ALA A 117 8.87 -9.05 9.93
CA ALA A 117 9.03 -10.13 8.96
C ALA A 117 8.05 -11.29 9.23
N GLN A 118 7.88 -11.69 10.49
CA GLN A 118 6.92 -12.73 10.88
C GLN A 118 5.48 -12.33 10.52
N ALA A 119 5.10 -11.09 10.77
CA ALA A 119 3.76 -10.61 10.43
C ALA A 119 3.55 -10.56 8.90
N LEU A 120 4.53 -10.08 8.13
CA LEU A 120 4.46 -10.09 6.67
C LEU A 120 4.37 -11.51 6.10
N ALA A 121 4.96 -12.51 6.76
CA ALA A 121 4.82 -13.90 6.36
C ALA A 121 3.37 -14.42 6.46
N GLU A 122 2.48 -13.76 7.22
CA GLU A 122 1.06 -14.10 7.28
C GLU A 122 0.30 -13.65 6.02
N LEU A 123 0.88 -12.81 5.15
CA LEU A 123 0.27 -12.44 3.86
C LEU A 123 0.04 -13.65 2.96
N LYS A 124 0.80 -14.74 3.14
CA LYS A 124 0.58 -16.00 2.41
C LYS A 124 -0.73 -16.72 2.80
N GLU A 125 -1.34 -16.33 3.91
CA GLU A 125 -2.61 -16.88 4.40
C GLU A 125 -3.81 -16.08 3.87
N ALA A 126 -3.58 -15.04 3.06
CA ALA A 126 -4.62 -14.25 2.44
C ALA A 126 -5.47 -15.14 1.51
N PRO A 127 -6.79 -15.28 1.75
CA PRO A 127 -7.62 -16.26 1.06
C PRO A 127 -7.83 -15.94 -0.43
N ALA A 128 -7.70 -14.66 -0.81
CA ALA A 128 -7.89 -14.19 -2.19
C ALA A 128 -6.58 -14.08 -2.98
N LEU A 129 -5.41 -14.20 -2.32
CA LEU A 129 -4.13 -13.84 -2.93
C LEU A 129 -3.53 -15.00 -3.72
N ASP A 130 -3.42 -14.82 -5.04
CA ASP A 130 -2.80 -15.80 -5.95
C ASP A 130 -1.30 -15.56 -6.09
N THR A 131 -0.87 -14.31 -5.98
CA THR A 131 0.53 -13.91 -6.16
C THR A 131 0.96 -12.93 -5.08
N LEU A 132 2.02 -13.30 -4.36
CA LEU A 132 2.69 -12.48 -3.36
C LEU A 132 4.17 -12.33 -3.74
N THR A 133 4.62 -11.08 -3.85
CA THR A 133 6.04 -10.72 -3.98
C THR A 133 6.40 -9.77 -2.83
N LEU A 134 7.48 -10.10 -2.11
CA LEU A 134 8.06 -9.34 -0.99
C LEU A 134 9.53 -9.00 -1.27
#